data_AF-A0A3D4LLJ3-F1
#
_entry.id   AF-A0A3D4LLJ3-F1
#
_cell.length_a   1.000
_cell.length_b   1.000
_cell.length_c   1.000
_cell.angle_alpha   90.00
_cell.angle_beta   90.00
_cell.angle_gamma   90.00
#
_symmetry.space_group_name_H-M   'P 1'
#
loop_
_entity.id
_entity.type
_entity.pdbx_description
1 polymer ?
#
loop_
_entity_poly.entity_id
_entity_poly.type
_entity_poly.pdbx_seq_one_letter_code
_entity_poly.pdbx_strand_id
1 'polypeptide(L)'
;MSDLEDMGYLVQPHTSSGRIPTDKAYRYYVDDLWRKVKTSKNPNLDQLREIIEDKSSELDEIFKNSVRILSQFTKYTSFVVAPQFKQSVIKRIQLVPVSENKVLMLIILQTNIVKQVMLRLSRPIPYSHLEKISESLSEKMYGQKLEDIDKIKDCLIKELYYTRESNNDSLMELLPYLMEQIAKFEDVNVFSDGITNIL
;
A
#
# COMPACT_ATOMS: atom_id res chain seq x y z
N MET A 1 31.51 -31.32 21.43
CA MET A 1 30.03 -31.36 21.45
C MET A 1 29.48 -31.07 22.84
N SER A 2 30.10 -31.58 23.93
CA SER A 2 29.74 -31.19 25.32
C SER A 2 29.75 -29.68 25.49
N ASP A 3 30.83 -29.01 25.09
CA ASP A 3 30.94 -27.55 25.23
C ASP A 3 29.80 -26.77 24.55
N LEU A 4 29.30 -27.24 23.41
CA LEU A 4 28.17 -26.59 22.73
C LEU A 4 26.84 -26.82 23.46
N GLU A 5 26.69 -27.95 24.15
CA GLU A 5 25.56 -28.21 25.03
C GLU A 5 25.66 -27.40 26.31
N ASP A 6 26.84 -27.36 26.94
CA ASP A 6 27.15 -26.56 28.13
C ASP A 6 26.96 -25.05 27.87
N MET A 7 27.27 -24.60 26.64
CA MET A 7 27.05 -23.22 26.19
C MET A 7 25.62 -22.95 25.68
N GLY A 8 24.73 -23.96 25.70
CA GLY A 8 23.31 -23.84 25.35
C GLY A 8 23.00 -23.74 23.86
N TYR A 9 23.93 -24.14 22.99
CA TYR A 9 23.76 -24.19 21.53
C TYR A 9 23.10 -25.49 21.06
N LEU A 10 23.32 -26.59 21.77
CA LEU A 10 22.73 -27.88 21.46
C LEU A 10 21.88 -28.36 22.63
N VAL A 11 20.79 -29.07 22.33
CA VAL A 11 19.94 -29.72 23.32
C VAL A 11 19.63 -31.15 22.89
N GLN A 12 19.53 -32.05 23.86
CA GLN A 12 19.09 -33.41 23.65
C GLN A 12 17.60 -33.55 24.01
N PRO A 13 16.68 -33.71 23.04
CA PRO A 13 15.24 -33.72 23.31
C PRO A 13 14.76 -34.98 24.05
N HIS A 14 15.41 -36.12 23.79
CA HIS A 14 15.19 -37.37 24.52
C HIS A 14 16.51 -38.08 24.80
N THR A 15 16.57 -38.88 25.86
CA THR A 15 17.77 -39.60 26.34
C THR A 15 18.41 -40.55 25.32
N SER A 16 17.67 -40.96 24.28
CA SER A 16 18.17 -41.79 23.17
C SER A 16 18.32 -41.05 21.83
N SER A 17 18.00 -39.76 21.78
CA SER A 17 18.08 -38.96 20.55
C SER A 17 19.44 -38.26 20.40
N GLY A 18 19.82 -37.97 19.15
CA GLY A 18 20.90 -37.04 18.86
C GLY A 18 20.58 -35.62 19.37
N ARG A 19 21.59 -34.75 19.36
CA ARG A 19 21.44 -33.34 19.74
C ARG A 19 20.84 -32.53 18.59
N ILE A 20 19.94 -31.60 18.91
CA ILE A 20 19.37 -30.64 17.96
C ILE A 20 19.83 -29.21 18.30
N PRO A 21 19.93 -28.31 17.31
CA PRO A 21 20.28 -26.92 17.56
C PRO A 21 19.17 -26.21 18.34
N THR A 22 19.55 -25.39 19.31
CA THR A 22 18.64 -24.44 19.96
C THR A 22 18.46 -23.19 19.08
N ASP A 23 17.49 -22.33 19.42
CA ASP A 23 17.31 -21.03 18.76
C ASP A 23 18.60 -20.20 18.74
N LYS A 24 19.42 -20.31 19.80
CA LYS A 24 20.73 -19.65 19.91
C LYS A 24 21.72 -20.17 18.86
N ALA A 25 21.72 -21.48 18.60
CA ALA A 25 22.55 -22.07 17.55
C ALA A 25 22.04 -21.75 16.16
N TYR A 26 20.74 -21.77 15.94
CA TYR A 26 20.15 -21.32 14.69
C TYR A 26 20.51 -19.86 14.39
N ARG A 27 20.41 -18.97 15.39
CA ARG A 27 20.82 -17.56 15.23
C ARG A 27 22.31 -17.43 14.88
N TYR A 28 23.19 -18.11 15.62
CA TYR A 28 24.63 -18.08 15.35
C TYR A 28 24.95 -18.59 13.93
N TYR A 29 24.32 -19.67 13.51
CA TYR A 29 24.47 -20.23 12.17
C TYR A 29 24.02 -19.24 11.09
N VAL A 30 22.86 -18.61 11.27
CA VAL A 30 22.34 -17.60 10.33
C VAL A 30 23.26 -16.38 10.25
N ASP A 31 23.76 -15.89 11.38
CA ASP A 31 24.65 -14.71 11.43
C ASP A 31 26.00 -14.97 10.73
N ASP A 32 26.56 -16.18 10.90
CA ASP A 32 27.77 -16.61 10.20
C ASP A 32 27.54 -16.80 8.69
N LEU A 33 26.41 -17.40 8.32
CA LEU A 33 26.03 -17.61 6.92
C LEU A 33 25.79 -16.27 6.20
N TRP A 34 25.12 -15.32 6.84
CA TRP A 34 24.88 -13.98 6.29
C TRP A 34 26.19 -13.24 5.99
N ARG A 35 27.18 -13.37 6.88
CA ARG A 35 28.51 -12.77 6.68
C ARG A 35 29.20 -13.28 5.42
N LYS A 36 29.06 -14.58 5.13
CA LYS A 36 29.62 -15.23 3.93
C LYS A 36 28.87 -14.85 2.65
N VAL A 37 27.54 -14.75 2.74
CA VAL A 37 26.69 -14.38 1.59
C VAL A 37 26.88 -12.93 1.20
N LYS A 38 27.05 -12.00 2.16
CA LYS A 38 27.24 -10.56 1.89
C LYS A 38 28.44 -10.25 1.00
N THR A 39 29.47 -11.11 1.01
CA THR A 39 30.68 -10.97 0.19
C THR A 39 30.61 -11.68 -1.16
N SER A 40 29.54 -12.42 -1.44
CA SER A 40 29.36 -13.17 -2.68
C SER A 40 28.49 -12.41 -3.68
N LYS A 41 28.93 -12.28 -4.94
CA LYS A 41 28.07 -11.81 -6.03
C LYS A 41 27.15 -12.96 -6.43
N ASN A 42 25.85 -12.83 -6.14
CA ASN A 42 24.86 -13.85 -6.47
C ASN A 42 24.12 -13.46 -7.77
N PRO A 43 24.37 -14.11 -8.90
CA PRO A 43 23.75 -13.77 -10.20
C PRO A 43 22.22 -13.94 -10.21
N ASN A 44 21.67 -14.77 -9.30
CA ASN A 44 20.23 -14.93 -9.16
C ASN A 44 19.54 -13.68 -8.58
N LEU A 45 20.27 -12.81 -7.88
CA LEU A 45 19.73 -11.55 -7.35
C LEU A 45 19.50 -10.52 -8.46
N ASP A 46 20.36 -10.49 -9.47
CA ASP A 46 20.24 -9.54 -10.58
C ASP A 46 19.06 -9.93 -11.48
N GLN A 47 18.87 -11.23 -11.75
CA GLN A 47 17.68 -11.73 -12.47
C GLN A 47 16.38 -11.46 -11.69
N LEU A 48 16.41 -11.58 -10.35
CA LEU A 48 15.25 -11.27 -9.51
C LEU A 48 14.89 -9.77 -9.57
N ARG A 49 15.90 -8.89 -9.63
CA ARG A 49 15.69 -7.44 -9.77
C ARG A 49 15.03 -7.09 -11.09
N GLU A 50 15.52 -7.65 -12.20
CA GLU A 50 14.92 -7.42 -13.52
C GLU A 50 13.44 -7.84 -13.54
N ILE A 51 13.09 -9.00 -12.96
CA ILE A 51 11.69 -9.46 -12.91
C ILE A 51 10.78 -8.50 -12.11
N ILE A 52 11.30 -7.84 -11.08
CA ILE A 52 10.56 -6.88 -10.25
C ILE A 52 10.42 -5.52 -10.96
N GLU A 53 11.45 -5.06 -11.67
CA GLU A 53 11.48 -3.75 -12.33
C GLU A 53 10.68 -3.71 -13.64
N ASP A 54 10.58 -4.83 -14.37
CA ASP A 54 10.06 -4.85 -15.73
C ASP A 54 8.51 -4.98 -15.83
N LYS A 55 7.80 -5.09 -14.69
CA LYS A 55 6.43 -5.65 -14.70
C LYS A 55 5.25 -4.85 -14.15
N SER A 56 5.36 -3.63 -13.64
CA SER A 56 4.13 -2.88 -13.33
C SER A 56 4.30 -1.39 -13.05
N SER A 57 3.39 -0.59 -13.60
CA SER A 57 3.21 0.83 -13.25
C SER A 57 2.40 1.05 -11.97
N GLU A 58 1.85 -0.01 -11.36
CA GLU A 58 1.00 0.06 -10.18
C GLU A 58 1.60 -0.70 -8.98
N LEU A 59 1.74 -0.01 -7.84
CA LEU A 59 2.38 -0.55 -6.61
C LEU A 59 1.73 -1.87 -6.12
N ASP A 60 0.42 -2.02 -6.29
CA ASP A 60 -0.31 -3.21 -5.85
C ASP A 60 0.10 -4.47 -6.65
N GLU A 61 0.43 -4.31 -7.93
CA GLU A 61 0.94 -5.41 -8.76
C GLU A 61 2.37 -5.79 -8.36
N ILE A 62 3.22 -4.81 -8.02
CA ILE A 62 4.56 -5.06 -7.48
C ILE A 62 4.46 -5.91 -6.21
N PHE A 63 3.58 -5.54 -5.27
CA PHE A 63 3.42 -6.28 -4.02
C PHE A 63 2.92 -7.70 -4.26
N LYS A 64 1.91 -7.89 -5.12
CA LYS A 64 1.40 -9.22 -5.50
C LYS A 64 2.46 -10.10 -6.14
N ASN A 65 3.25 -9.56 -7.07
CA ASN A 65 4.31 -10.31 -7.74
C ASN A 65 5.44 -10.66 -6.76
N SER A 66 5.79 -9.74 -5.86
CA SER A 66 6.83 -9.96 -4.86
C SER A 66 6.49 -11.11 -3.90
N VAL A 67 5.28 -11.14 -3.33
CA VAL A 67 4.86 -12.23 -2.42
C VAL A 67 4.79 -13.57 -3.12
N ARG A 68 4.37 -13.60 -4.40
CA ARG A 68 4.35 -14.82 -5.22
C ARG A 68 5.73 -15.36 -5.47
N ILE A 69 6.67 -14.52 -5.91
CA ILE A 69 8.04 -14.93 -6.21
C ILE A 69 8.72 -15.43 -4.93
N LEU A 70 8.58 -14.70 -3.82
CA LEU A 70 9.13 -15.11 -2.52
C LEU A 70 8.55 -16.45 -2.05
N SER A 71 7.24 -16.64 -2.15
CA SER A 71 6.58 -17.90 -1.81
C SER A 71 7.09 -19.06 -2.65
N GLN A 72 7.19 -18.88 -3.98
CA GLN A 72 7.65 -19.92 -4.90
C GLN A 72 9.11 -20.30 -4.68
N PHE A 73 9.96 -19.32 -4.38
CA PHE A 73 11.39 -19.49 -4.20
C PHE A 73 11.72 -20.10 -2.83
N THR A 74 11.08 -19.63 -1.77
CA THR A 74 11.36 -20.07 -0.40
C THR A 74 10.56 -21.30 0.01
N LYS A 75 9.45 -21.60 -0.69
CA LYS A 75 8.44 -22.60 -0.31
C LYS A 75 7.76 -22.31 1.04
N TYR A 76 7.80 -21.06 1.50
CA TYR A 76 7.10 -20.62 2.71
C TYR A 76 5.95 -19.67 2.38
N THR A 77 5.05 -19.48 3.34
CA THR A 77 4.08 -18.38 3.28
C THR A 77 4.81 -17.05 3.29
N SER A 78 4.45 -16.18 2.36
CA SER A 78 5.03 -14.85 2.19
C SER A 78 3.94 -13.80 2.28
N PHE A 79 4.21 -12.69 2.95
CA PHE A 79 3.29 -11.57 3.06
C PHE A 79 4.02 -10.23 2.91
N VAL A 80 3.31 -9.24 2.40
CA VAL A 80 3.73 -7.84 2.34
C VAL A 80 2.64 -6.99 2.98
N VAL A 81 3.06 -6.14 3.91
CA VAL A 81 2.23 -5.09 4.47
C VAL A 81 2.52 -3.83 3.66
N ALA A 82 1.56 -3.38 2.86
CA ALA A 82 1.73 -2.16 2.09
C ALA A 82 1.90 -0.95 3.03
N PRO A 83 2.71 0.05 2.65
CA PRO A 83 2.85 1.26 3.45
C PRO A 83 1.49 1.93 3.66
N GLN A 84 1.20 2.28 4.90
CA GLN A 84 -0.04 2.95 5.27
C GLN A 84 0.00 4.40 4.80
N PHE A 85 -0.99 4.82 4.02
CA PHE A 85 -1.14 6.22 3.63
C PHE A 85 -1.91 7.04 4.68
N LYS A 86 -2.30 6.46 5.82
CA LYS A 86 -3.10 7.13 6.86
C LYS A 86 -2.52 8.48 7.31
N GLN A 87 -1.21 8.54 7.54
CA GLN A 87 -0.51 9.78 7.91
C GLN A 87 -0.09 10.64 6.70
N SER A 88 -0.38 10.19 5.48
CA SER A 88 -0.03 10.96 4.29
C SER A 88 -0.86 12.23 4.22
N VAL A 89 -0.16 13.33 3.99
CA VAL A 89 -0.75 14.65 3.92
C VAL A 89 -1.14 14.95 2.48
N ILE A 90 -2.37 15.39 2.27
CA ILE A 90 -2.86 15.82 0.96
C ILE A 90 -2.17 17.13 0.59
N LYS A 91 -1.60 17.14 -0.63
CA LYS A 91 -1.02 18.32 -1.25
C LYS A 91 -1.97 18.95 -2.26
N ARG A 92 -2.72 18.15 -3.02
CA ARG A 92 -3.66 18.65 -4.04
C ARG A 92 -4.65 17.56 -4.46
N ILE A 93 -5.86 17.96 -4.86
CA ILE A 93 -6.86 17.09 -5.47
C ILE A 93 -7.24 17.67 -6.84
N GLN A 94 -7.25 16.84 -7.89
CA GLN A 94 -7.57 17.28 -9.25
C GLN A 94 -8.55 16.33 -9.92
N LEU A 95 -9.58 16.87 -10.54
CA LEU A 95 -10.56 16.15 -11.35
C LEU A 95 -10.25 16.40 -12.83
N VAL A 96 -9.96 15.33 -13.56
CA VAL A 96 -9.61 15.36 -14.99
C VAL A 96 -10.68 14.62 -15.78
N PRO A 97 -11.40 15.25 -16.73
CA PRO A 97 -12.36 14.53 -17.55
C PRO A 97 -11.65 13.53 -18.48
N VAL A 98 -12.18 12.31 -18.57
CA VAL A 98 -11.67 11.24 -19.45
C VAL A 98 -12.63 10.96 -20.60
N SER A 99 -13.93 11.09 -20.34
CA SER A 99 -15.01 11.01 -21.35
C SER A 99 -16.22 11.78 -20.82
N GLU A 100 -17.28 11.92 -21.61
CA GLU A 100 -18.51 12.65 -21.21
C GLU A 100 -19.03 12.25 -19.83
N ASN A 101 -18.99 10.96 -19.48
CA ASN A 101 -19.49 10.43 -18.21
C ASN A 101 -18.39 9.82 -17.33
N LYS A 102 -17.12 10.17 -17.55
CA LYS A 102 -16.00 9.67 -16.72
C LYS A 102 -15.05 10.77 -16.35
N VAL A 103 -14.67 10.79 -15.07
CA VAL A 103 -13.70 11.73 -14.51
C VAL A 103 -12.66 10.95 -13.71
N LEU A 104 -11.39 11.23 -13.94
CA LEU A 104 -10.28 10.75 -13.15
C LEU A 104 -10.02 11.73 -12.01
N MET A 105 -10.20 11.28 -10.78
CA MET A 105 -9.76 12.02 -9.60
C MET A 105 -8.33 11.62 -9.26
N LEU A 106 -7.46 12.62 -9.13
CA LEU A 106 -6.08 12.49 -8.72
C LEU A 106 -5.90 13.14 -7.35
N ILE A 107 -5.38 12.39 -6.39
CA ILE A 107 -5.00 12.87 -5.06
C ILE A 107 -3.48 12.83 -5.00
N ILE A 108 -2.87 14.01 -4.92
CA ILE A 108 -1.43 14.19 -4.86
C ILE A 108 -1.07 14.39 -3.38
N LEU A 109 -0.19 13.53 -2.87
CA LEU A 109 0.30 13.58 -1.50
C LEU A 109 1.58 14.41 -1.41
N GLN A 110 1.93 14.89 -0.21
CA GLN A 110 3.20 15.61 0.01
C GLN A 110 4.43 14.73 -0.28
N THR A 111 4.28 13.41 -0.20
CA THR A 111 5.29 12.42 -0.61
C THR A 111 5.46 12.29 -2.13
N ASN A 112 4.76 13.11 -2.92
CA ASN A 112 4.64 13.04 -4.39
C ASN A 112 4.01 11.73 -4.91
N ILE A 113 3.45 10.91 -4.03
CA ILE A 113 2.66 9.76 -4.42
C ILE A 113 1.32 10.26 -4.94
N VAL A 114 0.90 9.72 -6.08
CA VAL A 114 -0.38 10.05 -6.72
C VAL A 114 -1.32 8.86 -6.58
N LYS A 115 -2.50 9.09 -6.00
CA LYS A 115 -3.60 8.13 -5.96
C LYS A 115 -4.64 8.54 -6.99
N GLN A 116 -5.23 7.55 -7.66
CA GLN A 116 -6.19 7.79 -8.73
C GLN A 116 -7.50 7.02 -8.50
N VAL A 117 -8.63 7.64 -8.83
CA VAL A 117 -9.95 7.01 -8.83
C VAL A 117 -10.67 7.36 -10.13
N MET A 118 -11.17 6.35 -10.83
CA MET A 118 -12.08 6.56 -11.95
C MET A 118 -13.51 6.69 -11.44
N LEU A 119 -14.12 7.84 -11.70
CA LEU A 119 -15.48 8.18 -11.30
C LEU A 119 -16.38 8.09 -12.51
N ARG A 120 -17.56 7.48 -12.34
CA ARG A 120 -18.61 7.46 -13.36
C ARG A 120 -19.64 8.51 -12.99
N LEU A 121 -19.92 9.41 -13.93
CA LEU A 121 -20.92 10.46 -13.74
C LEU A 121 -22.27 9.99 -14.28
N SER A 122 -23.35 10.30 -13.57
CA SER A 122 -24.72 10.07 -14.05
C SER A 122 -25.07 10.98 -15.24
N ARG A 123 -24.41 12.14 -15.36
CA ARG A 123 -24.58 13.14 -16.41
C ARG A 123 -23.26 13.84 -16.71
N PRO A 124 -23.07 14.37 -17.93
CA PRO A 124 -21.89 15.17 -18.27
C PRO A 124 -21.81 16.43 -17.40
N ILE A 125 -20.61 16.75 -16.94
CA ILE A 125 -20.32 17.96 -16.16
C ILE A 125 -19.36 18.85 -16.95
N PRO A 126 -19.64 20.16 -17.07
CA PRO A 126 -18.72 21.09 -17.71
C PRO A 126 -17.35 21.11 -17.05
N TYR A 127 -16.28 21.21 -17.85
CA TYR A 127 -14.90 21.25 -17.36
C TYR A 127 -14.68 22.37 -16.32
N SER A 128 -15.26 23.55 -16.54
CA SER A 128 -15.18 24.69 -15.61
C SER A 128 -15.73 24.39 -14.21
N HIS A 129 -16.64 23.42 -14.09
CA HIS A 129 -17.18 23.01 -12.80
C HIS A 129 -16.23 22.02 -12.11
N LEU A 130 -15.64 21.09 -12.86
CA LEU A 130 -14.61 20.17 -12.35
C LEU A 130 -13.39 20.93 -11.83
N GLU A 131 -13.01 22.02 -12.50
CA GLU A 131 -11.91 22.90 -12.08
C GLU A 131 -12.21 23.58 -10.74
N LYS A 132 -13.38 24.21 -10.60
CA LYS A 132 -13.81 24.84 -9.33
C LYS A 132 -13.87 23.84 -8.16
N ILE A 133 -14.33 22.63 -8.42
CA ILE A 133 -14.38 21.56 -7.41
C ILE A 133 -12.97 21.13 -7.04
N SER A 134 -12.09 20.97 -8.02
CA SER A 134 -10.68 20.63 -7.79
C SER A 134 -9.99 21.69 -6.92
N GLU A 135 -10.24 22.97 -7.18
CA GLU A 135 -9.70 24.08 -6.39
C GLU A 135 -10.25 24.05 -4.97
N SER A 136 -11.58 23.97 -4.80
CA SER A 136 -12.20 23.95 -3.47
C SER A 136 -11.77 22.76 -2.61
N LEU A 137 -11.72 21.56 -3.20
CA LEU A 137 -11.21 20.35 -2.54
C LEU A 137 -9.73 20.48 -2.21
N SER A 138 -8.93 20.99 -3.15
CA SER A 138 -7.49 21.19 -2.92
C SER A 138 -7.23 22.17 -1.78
N GLU A 139 -7.93 23.30 -1.74
CA GLU A 139 -7.74 24.33 -0.71
C GLU A 139 -8.12 23.81 0.68
N LYS A 140 -9.26 23.14 0.79
CA LYS A 140 -9.80 22.66 2.08
C LYS A 140 -9.07 21.43 2.61
N MET A 141 -8.62 20.55 1.73
CA MET A 141 -7.94 19.32 2.10
C MET A 141 -6.41 19.50 2.14
N TYR A 142 -5.89 20.66 1.73
CA TYR A 142 -4.47 20.96 1.83
C TYR A 142 -3.97 20.81 3.28
N GLY A 143 -2.90 20.05 3.47
CA GLY A 143 -2.30 19.88 4.79
C GLY A 143 -3.05 18.90 5.70
N GLN A 144 -4.19 18.38 5.26
CA GLN A 144 -4.97 17.39 6.00
C GLN A 144 -4.41 15.99 5.76
N LYS A 145 -4.43 15.16 6.81
CA LYS A 145 -4.07 13.75 6.68
C LYS A 145 -5.24 12.96 6.10
N LEU A 146 -4.93 11.85 5.43
CA LEU A 146 -5.97 10.95 4.93
C LEU A 146 -6.89 10.45 6.05
N GLU A 147 -6.34 10.12 7.23
CA GLU A 147 -7.10 9.63 8.39
C GLU A 147 -8.10 10.64 9.00
N ASP A 148 -7.98 11.92 8.67
CA ASP A 148 -8.85 12.98 9.20
C ASP A 148 -9.99 13.34 8.25
N ILE A 149 -10.08 12.69 7.08
CA ILE A 149 -11.02 13.07 6.02
C ILE A 149 -12.47 12.90 6.45
N ASP A 150 -12.79 11.84 7.18
CA ASP A 150 -14.14 11.61 7.70
C ASP A 150 -14.60 12.74 8.65
N LYS A 151 -13.69 13.39 9.37
CA LYS A 151 -14.01 14.52 10.25
C LYS A 151 -14.32 15.78 9.46
N ILE A 152 -13.69 15.94 8.29
CA ILE A 152 -13.77 17.15 7.47
C ILE A 152 -14.91 17.02 6.46
N LYS A 153 -15.27 15.79 6.08
CA LYS A 153 -16.34 15.45 5.13
C LYS A 153 -17.62 16.21 5.40
N ASP A 154 -18.16 16.15 6.62
CA ASP A 154 -19.45 16.77 6.93
C ASP A 154 -19.40 18.31 6.85
N CYS A 155 -18.26 18.92 7.18
CA CYS A 155 -18.06 20.37 7.06
C CYS A 155 -17.95 20.77 5.58
N LEU A 156 -17.14 20.04 4.80
CA LEU A 156 -16.95 20.25 3.37
C LEU A 156 -18.25 20.13 2.59
N ILE A 157 -19.03 19.07 2.89
CA ILE A 157 -20.36 18.87 2.33
C ILE A 157 -21.21 20.10 2.64
N LYS A 158 -21.43 20.43 3.92
CA LYS A 158 -22.28 21.57 4.31
C LYS A 158 -21.84 22.88 3.64
N GLU A 159 -20.56 23.19 3.65
CA GLU A 159 -20.02 24.44 3.11
C GLU A 159 -20.19 24.54 1.58
N LEU A 160 -20.01 23.43 0.87
CA LEU A 160 -20.31 23.35 -0.57
C LEU A 160 -21.81 23.49 -0.83
N TYR A 161 -22.67 22.93 0.03
CA TYR A 161 -24.13 23.14 -0.01
C TYR A 161 -24.51 24.62 0.22
N TYR A 162 -23.75 25.35 1.06
CA TYR A 162 -24.02 26.76 1.39
C TYR A 162 -23.41 27.79 0.43
N THR A 163 -22.39 27.44 -0.37
CA THR A 163 -21.67 28.36 -1.30
C THR A 163 -22.49 28.77 -2.56
N ARG A 164 -23.81 28.54 -2.53
CA ARG A 164 -24.90 29.31 -3.16
C ARG A 164 -25.34 28.98 -4.60
N GLU A 165 -26.68 29.07 -4.74
CA GLU A 165 -27.47 29.62 -5.85
C GLU A 165 -26.88 29.47 -7.26
N SER A 166 -27.21 28.36 -7.94
CA SER A 166 -27.67 28.30 -9.35
C SER A 166 -27.39 26.90 -9.94
N ASN A 167 -28.48 26.15 -10.09
CA ASN A 167 -28.75 25.20 -11.19
C ASN A 167 -27.91 23.92 -11.38
N ASN A 168 -27.22 23.31 -10.40
CA ASN A 168 -26.63 21.97 -10.67
C ASN A 168 -26.65 20.97 -9.49
N ASP A 169 -27.80 20.31 -9.32
CA ASP A 169 -27.96 19.11 -8.45
C ASP A 169 -26.93 18.01 -8.73
N SER A 170 -26.49 17.89 -9.99
CA SER A 170 -25.53 16.87 -10.45
C SER A 170 -24.18 16.91 -9.71
N LEU A 171 -23.79 18.07 -9.16
CA LEU A 171 -22.53 18.23 -8.42
C LEU A 171 -22.65 17.70 -6.99
N MET A 172 -23.83 17.84 -6.38
CA MET A 172 -24.10 17.37 -5.02
C MET A 172 -24.28 15.86 -4.94
N GLU A 173 -24.72 15.22 -6.03
CA GLU A 173 -24.80 13.76 -6.10
C GLU A 173 -23.41 13.10 -6.08
N LEU A 174 -22.38 13.77 -6.61
CA LEU A 174 -21.05 13.19 -6.73
C LEU A 174 -20.21 13.38 -5.47
N LEU A 175 -20.45 14.44 -4.71
CA LEU A 175 -19.63 14.78 -3.55
C LEU A 175 -19.59 13.68 -2.48
N PRO A 176 -20.72 13.05 -2.09
CA PRO A 176 -20.70 11.93 -1.15
C PRO A 176 -19.90 10.75 -1.69
N TYR A 177 -20.01 10.47 -2.99
CA TYR A 177 -19.27 9.40 -3.65
C TYR A 177 -17.77 9.70 -3.72
N LEU A 178 -17.39 10.94 -4.04
CA LEU A 178 -16.00 11.40 -4.00
C LEU A 178 -15.41 11.20 -2.60
N MET A 179 -16.10 11.66 -1.57
CA MET A 179 -15.65 11.54 -0.18
C MET A 179 -15.55 10.08 0.26
N GLU A 180 -16.49 9.22 -0.14
CA GLU A 180 -16.42 7.79 0.13
C GLU A 180 -15.22 7.12 -0.57
N GLN A 181 -14.94 7.48 -1.83
CA GLN A 181 -13.78 6.96 -2.55
C GLN A 181 -12.46 7.46 -1.94
N ILE A 182 -12.45 8.69 -1.41
CA ILE A 182 -11.29 9.25 -0.72
C ILE A 182 -11.02 8.49 0.59
N ALA A 183 -12.07 8.20 1.38
CA ALA A 183 -11.94 7.47 2.66
C ALA A 183 -11.44 6.02 2.48
N LYS A 184 -11.79 5.36 1.37
CA LYS A 184 -11.29 4.00 1.04
C LYS A 184 -9.77 3.94 0.82
N PHE A 185 -9.09 5.06 0.65
CA PHE A 185 -7.62 5.08 0.57
C PHE A 185 -6.91 4.84 1.92
N GLU A 186 -7.66 4.75 3.02
CA GLU A 186 -7.12 4.48 4.35
C GLU A 186 -6.79 3.00 4.62
N ASP A 187 -7.28 2.08 3.77
CA ASP A 187 -7.21 0.65 4.06
C ASP A 187 -5.78 0.08 4.01
N VAL A 188 -5.50 -0.82 4.95
CA VAL A 188 -4.26 -1.57 5.03
C VAL A 188 -4.33 -2.73 4.05
N ASN A 189 -3.65 -2.61 2.91
CA ASN A 189 -3.52 -3.72 1.98
C ASN A 189 -2.44 -4.69 2.46
N VAL A 190 -2.86 -5.88 2.87
CA VAL A 190 -1.98 -7.03 3.11
C VAL A 190 -2.05 -7.94 1.89
N PHE A 191 -0.90 -8.19 1.28
CA PHE A 191 -0.77 -9.15 0.19
C PHE A 191 -0.13 -10.42 0.74
N SER A 192 -0.61 -11.59 0.33
CA SER A 192 -0.10 -12.87 0.81
C SER A 192 -0.14 -13.94 -0.29
N ASP A 193 0.85 -14.84 -0.28
CA ASP A 193 0.91 -16.03 -1.13
C ASP A 193 1.53 -17.19 -0.33
N GLY A 194 1.34 -18.42 -0.78
CA GLY A 194 1.88 -19.62 -0.13
C GLY A 194 1.25 -19.95 1.21
N ILE A 195 0.00 -19.52 1.46
CA ILE A 195 -0.74 -19.83 2.70
C ILE A 195 -0.86 -21.35 2.89
N THR A 196 -0.98 -22.10 1.79
CA THR A 196 -1.01 -23.57 1.79
C THR A 196 0.34 -24.21 2.14
N ASN A 197 1.45 -23.47 2.10
CA ASN A 197 2.78 -24.00 2.43
C ASN A 197 3.02 -24.10 3.95
N ILE A 198 2.11 -23.55 4.76
CA ILE A 198 2.13 -23.67 6.23
C ILE A 198 1.48 -24.99 6.71
N LEU A 199 0.69 -25.65 5.84
CA LEU A 199 -0.01 -26.91 6.11
C LEU A 199 0.88 -28.12 5.79
#